data_AF-A0A949HW49-F1
#
_entry.id   AF-A0A949HW49-F1
#
_cell.length_a   1.000
_cell.length_b   1.000
_cell.length_c   1.000
_cell.angle_alpha   90.00
_cell.angle_beta   90.00
_cell.angle_gamma   90.00
#
_symmetry.space_group_name_H-M   'P 1'
#
loop_
_entity.id
_entity.type
_entity.pdbx_description
1 polymer ?
#
loop_
_entity_poly.entity_id
_entity_poly.type
_entity_poly.pdbx_seq_one_letter_code
_entity_poly.pdbx_strand_id
1 'polypeptide(L)'
;MAQDVAPVRRLPSPVALMARWLLVTLPVLAAVVLMMGPRADIAGLLMQPRFMLAEGLAAATTVISAYAAFCAGRPDEPDWKLFMPVAAFLVWLAELGRQCFVLSVQTNGAALVLHADWLCVPAISITALIPAAAMVWLLRRSTSFRPAHACLCGTLAAAAAAEAVLPLFHAEDTMMMVLVWQMGSVALFTMLGALAVRLGLNAFA
;
A
#
# COMPACT_ATOMS: atom_id res chain seq x y z
N MET A 1 -12.10 30.33 -34.44
CA MET A 1 -11.24 29.13 -34.60
C MET A 1 -11.32 28.30 -33.32
N ALA A 2 -12.26 27.37 -33.23
CA ALA A 2 -12.38 26.41 -32.10
C ALA A 2 -13.38 25.28 -32.42
N GLN A 3 -13.34 24.71 -33.63
CA GLN A 3 -14.35 23.72 -34.06
C GLN A 3 -13.82 22.31 -34.37
N ASP A 4 -12.52 22.04 -34.25
CA ASP A 4 -11.94 20.71 -34.49
C ASP A 4 -11.09 20.23 -33.31
N VAL A 5 -11.66 20.20 -32.10
CA VAL A 5 -11.05 19.47 -30.98
C VAL A 5 -11.64 18.07 -30.98
N ALA A 6 -10.86 17.08 -31.38
CA ALA A 6 -11.29 15.67 -31.33
C ALA A 6 -11.79 15.35 -29.90
N PRO A 7 -12.91 14.64 -29.75
CA PRO A 7 -13.51 14.40 -28.44
C PRO A 7 -12.51 13.67 -27.54
N VAL A 8 -12.00 14.38 -26.52
CA VAL A 8 -11.09 13.80 -25.53
C VAL A 8 -11.87 12.75 -24.76
N ARG A 9 -11.50 11.48 -24.93
CA ARG A 9 -12.12 10.36 -24.21
C ARG A 9 -11.93 10.62 -22.72
N ARG A 10 -13.03 10.86 -22.00
CA ARG A 10 -12.97 11.21 -20.56
C ARG A 10 -12.27 10.09 -19.81
N LEU A 11 -11.18 10.45 -19.12
CA LEU A 11 -10.48 9.52 -18.25
C LEU A 11 -11.43 9.07 -17.11
N PRO A 12 -11.54 7.77 -16.80
CA PRO A 12 -12.39 7.27 -15.72
C PRO A 12 -12.06 7.98 -14.40
N SER A 13 -13.06 8.40 -13.62
CA SER A 13 -12.86 9.15 -12.36
C SER A 13 -11.86 8.46 -11.41
N PRO A 14 -11.16 9.21 -10.52
CA PRO A 14 -10.20 8.60 -9.59
C PRO A 14 -10.82 7.49 -8.75
N VAL A 15 -12.07 7.69 -8.33
CA VAL A 15 -12.84 6.69 -7.57
C VAL A 15 -13.11 5.43 -8.38
N ALA A 16 -13.40 5.55 -9.69
CA ALA A 16 -13.61 4.39 -10.54
C ALA A 16 -12.31 3.59 -10.76
N LEU A 17 -11.16 4.26 -10.88
CA LEU A 17 -9.86 3.59 -10.95
C LEU A 17 -9.50 2.93 -9.63
N MET A 18 -9.76 3.59 -8.50
CA MET A 18 -9.60 3.02 -7.17
C MET A 18 -10.48 1.79 -6.96
N ALA A 19 -11.74 1.83 -7.36
CA ALA A 19 -12.65 0.68 -7.28
C ALA A 19 -12.14 -0.50 -8.13
N ARG A 20 -11.65 -0.23 -9.35
CA ARG A 20 -11.02 -1.27 -10.20
C ARG A 20 -9.77 -1.86 -9.57
N TRP A 21 -8.96 -1.03 -8.92
CA TRP A 21 -7.78 -1.48 -8.19
C TRP A 21 -8.18 -2.37 -7.01
N LEU A 22 -9.15 -1.95 -6.21
CA LEU A 22 -9.69 -2.74 -5.09
C LEU A 22 -10.31 -4.08 -5.55
N LEU A 23 -10.97 -4.10 -6.70
CA LEU A 23 -11.51 -5.33 -7.30
C LEU A 23 -10.42 -6.35 -7.67
N VAL A 24 -9.17 -5.92 -7.87
CA VAL A 24 -8.02 -6.83 -8.08
C VAL A 24 -7.33 -7.13 -6.76
N THR A 25 -7.12 -6.11 -5.94
CA THR A 25 -6.38 -6.22 -4.68
C THR A 25 -7.12 -7.09 -3.66
N LEU A 26 -8.40 -6.86 -3.40
CA LEU A 26 -9.15 -7.58 -2.36
C LEU A 26 -9.21 -9.09 -2.60
N PRO A 27 -9.48 -9.60 -3.82
CA PRO A 27 -9.44 -11.05 -4.07
C PRO A 27 -8.06 -11.66 -3.89
N VAL A 28 -6.99 -10.95 -4.26
CA VAL A 28 -5.61 -11.43 -4.07
C VAL A 28 -5.29 -11.53 -2.58
N LEU A 29 -5.62 -10.49 -1.82
CA LEU A 29 -5.45 -10.48 -0.36
C LEU A 29 -6.23 -11.62 0.29
N ALA A 30 -7.52 -11.78 -0.06
CA ALA A 30 -8.36 -12.85 0.47
C ALA A 30 -7.82 -14.25 0.09
N ALA A 31 -7.37 -14.44 -1.15
CA ALA A 31 -6.81 -15.70 -1.60
C ALA A 31 -5.54 -16.06 -0.80
N VAL A 32 -4.67 -15.09 -0.53
CA VAL A 32 -3.47 -15.32 0.29
C VAL A 32 -3.85 -15.68 1.73
N VAL A 33 -4.80 -14.99 2.36
CA VAL A 33 -5.28 -15.35 3.71
C VAL A 33 -5.82 -16.77 3.74
N LEU A 34 -6.61 -17.17 2.76
CA LEU A 34 -7.19 -18.51 2.67
C LEU A 34 -6.12 -19.57 2.42
N MET A 35 -5.11 -19.29 1.61
CA MET A 35 -4.00 -20.21 1.32
C MET A 35 -3.08 -20.39 2.52
N MET A 36 -2.80 -19.31 3.26
CA MET A 36 -1.91 -19.35 4.44
C MET A 36 -2.62 -19.94 5.67
N GLY A 37 -3.95 -19.97 5.66
CA GLY A 37 -4.77 -20.44 6.78
C GLY A 37 -5.08 -19.28 7.74
N PRO A 38 -6.34 -18.82 7.84
CA PRO A 38 -6.70 -17.77 8.79
C PRO A 38 -6.44 -18.25 10.23
N ARG A 39 -5.91 -17.34 11.05
CA ARG A 39 -5.70 -17.56 12.46
C ARG A 39 -6.99 -17.95 13.18
N ALA A 40 -6.92 -18.98 14.03
CA ALA A 40 -8.07 -19.47 14.79
C ALA A 40 -8.59 -18.44 15.81
N ASP A 41 -7.74 -17.50 16.23
CA ASP A 41 -8.05 -16.46 17.21
C ASP A 41 -8.51 -15.13 16.58
N ILE A 42 -8.68 -15.03 15.25
CA ILE A 42 -9.13 -13.80 14.56
C ILE A 42 -10.40 -13.23 15.18
N ALA A 43 -11.39 -14.08 15.49
CA ALA A 43 -12.65 -13.61 16.07
C ALA A 43 -12.43 -12.91 17.41
N GLY A 44 -11.46 -13.37 18.21
CA GLY A 44 -11.06 -12.72 19.45
C GLY A 44 -10.23 -11.45 19.23
N LEU A 45 -9.38 -11.41 18.20
CA LEU A 45 -8.58 -10.24 17.84
C LEU A 45 -9.45 -9.08 17.32
N LEU A 46 -10.47 -9.37 16.51
CA LEU A 46 -11.40 -8.36 15.99
C LEU A 46 -12.21 -7.67 17.10
N MET A 47 -12.33 -8.29 18.27
CA MET A 47 -12.97 -7.68 19.43
C MET A 47 -12.02 -6.77 20.23
N GLN A 48 -10.72 -6.75 19.91
CA GLN A 48 -9.74 -5.92 20.59
C GLN A 48 -9.66 -4.53 19.93
N PRO A 49 -9.95 -3.44 20.66
CA PRO A 49 -9.95 -2.09 20.08
C PRO A 49 -8.61 -1.69 19.47
N ARG A 50 -7.51 -2.18 20.06
CA ARG A 50 -6.14 -1.95 19.58
C ARG A 50 -5.88 -2.56 18.20
N PHE A 51 -6.37 -3.78 17.98
CA PHE A 51 -6.21 -4.51 16.73
C PHE A 51 -7.05 -3.82 15.64
N MET A 52 -8.30 -3.50 15.96
CA MET A 52 -9.20 -2.77 15.07
C MET A 52 -8.67 -1.38 14.71
N LEU A 53 -8.02 -0.68 15.64
CA LEU A 53 -7.39 0.61 15.37
C LEU A 53 -6.21 0.46 14.40
N ALA A 54 -5.31 -0.50 14.65
CA ALA A 54 -4.16 -0.76 13.79
C ALA A 54 -4.58 -1.11 12.36
N GLU A 55 -5.44 -2.12 12.22
CA GLU A 55 -5.98 -2.58 10.94
C GLU A 55 -6.79 -1.48 10.25
N GLY A 56 -7.55 -0.70 11.02
CA GLY A 56 -8.30 0.44 10.52
C GLY A 56 -7.41 1.54 9.96
N LEU A 57 -6.28 1.84 10.62
CA LEU A 57 -5.30 2.81 10.14
C LEU A 57 -4.56 2.32 8.88
N ALA A 58 -4.22 1.03 8.83
CA ALA A 58 -3.64 0.40 7.66
C ALA A 58 -4.60 0.48 6.46
N ALA A 59 -5.84 0.03 6.64
CA ALA A 59 -6.87 0.07 5.61
C ALA A 59 -7.19 1.51 5.14
N ALA A 60 -7.26 2.47 6.07
CA ALA A 60 -7.44 3.88 5.74
C ALA A 60 -6.26 4.41 4.91
N THR A 61 -5.02 4.06 5.29
CA THR A 61 -3.80 4.45 4.56
C THR A 61 -3.79 3.84 3.16
N THR A 62 -4.20 2.58 3.01
CA THR A 62 -4.38 1.94 1.70
C THR A 62 -5.33 2.73 0.81
N VAL A 63 -6.53 3.04 1.30
CA VAL A 63 -7.56 3.72 0.51
C VAL A 63 -7.15 5.16 0.18
N ILE A 64 -6.67 5.92 1.16
CA ILE A 64 -6.22 7.31 0.97
C ILE A 64 -5.06 7.37 -0.03
N SER A 65 -4.09 6.47 0.10
CA SER A 65 -2.92 6.45 -0.78
C SER A 65 -3.27 5.99 -2.20
N ALA A 66 -4.15 5.00 -2.36
CA ALA A 66 -4.64 4.59 -3.66
C ALA A 66 -5.39 5.74 -4.35
N TYR A 67 -6.29 6.42 -3.62
CA TYR A 67 -7.00 7.58 -4.14
C TYR A 67 -6.05 8.70 -4.56
N ALA A 68 -5.06 9.03 -3.73
CA ALA A 68 -4.06 10.05 -4.03
C ALA A 68 -3.21 9.69 -5.26
N ALA A 69 -2.86 8.41 -5.45
CA ALA A 69 -2.16 7.94 -6.64
C ALA A 69 -2.95 8.22 -7.93
N PHE A 70 -4.27 8.00 -7.92
CA PHE A 70 -5.15 8.29 -9.07
C PHE A 70 -5.50 9.78 -9.23
N CYS A 71 -5.30 10.59 -8.20
CA CYS A 71 -5.42 12.05 -8.28
C CYS A 71 -4.13 12.70 -8.82
N ALA A 72 -2.96 12.11 -8.56
CA ALA A 72 -1.64 12.68 -8.86
C ALA A 72 -1.39 13.02 -10.34
N GLY A 73 -2.24 12.57 -11.27
CA GLY A 73 -2.13 12.90 -12.69
C GLY A 73 -3.20 13.81 -13.27
N ARG A 74 -4.03 14.40 -12.43
CA ARG A 74 -5.10 15.27 -12.89
C ARG A 74 -4.74 16.74 -12.64
N PRO A 75 -4.72 17.58 -13.69
CA PRO A 75 -4.52 19.02 -13.52
C PRO A 75 -5.70 19.70 -12.79
N ASP A 76 -6.89 19.08 -12.80
CA ASP A 76 -8.10 19.60 -12.15
C ASP A 76 -8.16 19.30 -10.64
N GLU A 77 -7.21 18.54 -10.10
CA GLU A 77 -7.21 18.11 -8.70
C GLU A 77 -6.35 19.05 -7.83
N PRO A 78 -6.85 19.49 -6.66
CA PRO A 78 -6.13 20.42 -5.82
C PRO A 78 -4.92 19.76 -5.13
N ASP A 79 -3.82 20.52 -4.99
CA ASP A 79 -2.56 20.02 -4.46
C ASP A 79 -2.65 19.49 -3.02
N TRP A 80 -3.62 19.92 -2.21
CA TRP A 80 -3.77 19.41 -0.83
C TRP A 80 -4.03 17.89 -0.78
N LYS A 81 -4.63 17.32 -1.83
CA LYS A 81 -4.85 15.86 -1.95
C LYS A 81 -3.54 15.07 -2.02
N LEU A 82 -2.44 15.71 -2.41
CA LEU A 82 -1.10 15.12 -2.45
C LEU A 82 -0.48 14.96 -1.06
N PHE A 83 -0.97 15.71 -0.06
CA PHE A 83 -0.50 15.65 1.33
C PHE A 83 -1.34 14.71 2.21
N MET A 84 -2.59 14.41 1.83
CA MET A 84 -3.42 13.39 2.50
C MET A 84 -2.71 12.05 2.74
N PRO A 85 -2.05 11.41 1.74
CA PRO A 85 -1.37 10.14 1.95
C PRO A 85 -0.18 10.25 2.90
N VAL A 86 0.47 11.42 2.97
CA VAL A 86 1.56 11.68 3.92
C VAL A 86 1.02 11.71 5.34
N ALA A 87 -0.10 12.41 5.56
CA ALA A 87 -0.74 12.43 6.87
C ALA A 87 -1.18 11.03 7.32
N ALA A 88 -1.83 10.27 6.42
CA ALA A 88 -2.23 8.89 6.70
C ALA A 88 -1.02 7.99 7.03
N PHE A 89 0.04 8.10 6.23
CA PHE A 89 1.29 7.39 6.45
C PHE A 89 1.90 7.69 7.82
N LEU A 90 1.98 8.96 8.23
CA LEU A 90 2.57 9.33 9.52
C LEU A 90 1.78 8.75 10.70
N VAL A 91 0.45 8.74 10.61
CA VAL A 91 -0.42 8.17 11.66
C VAL A 91 -0.24 6.65 11.72
N TRP A 92 -0.24 5.97 10.57
CA TRP A 92 -0.01 4.54 10.49
C TRP A 92 1.41 4.14 10.97
N LEU A 93 2.43 4.89 10.57
CA LEU A 93 3.82 4.69 11.01
C LEU A 93 3.97 4.87 12.52
N ALA A 94 3.28 5.86 13.10
CA ALA A 94 3.30 6.07 14.54
C ALA A 94 2.67 4.88 15.28
N GLU A 95 1.58 4.31 14.75
CA GLU A 95 0.95 3.13 15.34
C GLU A 95 1.83 1.88 15.22
N LEU A 96 2.46 1.63 14.06
CA LEU A 96 3.44 0.55 13.89
C LEU A 96 4.64 0.71 14.84
N GLY A 97 5.17 1.93 14.96
CA GLY A 97 6.25 2.25 15.89
C GLY A 97 5.85 2.00 17.35
N ARG A 98 4.61 2.36 17.72
CA ARG A 98 4.05 2.10 19.05
C ARG A 98 3.96 0.60 19.33
N GLN A 99 3.50 -0.20 18.38
CA GLN A 99 3.41 -1.65 18.54
C GLN A 99 4.80 -2.28 18.68
N CYS A 100 5.75 -1.90 17.83
CA CYS A 100 7.13 -2.33 17.92
C CYS A 100 7.75 -1.96 19.27
N PHE A 101 7.49 -0.75 19.77
CA PHE A 101 7.98 -0.30 21.07
C PHE A 101 7.40 -1.15 22.22
N VAL A 102 6.08 -1.33 22.25
CA VAL A 102 5.41 -2.14 23.29
C VAL A 102 5.92 -3.58 23.27
N LEU A 103 6.02 -4.19 22.09
CA LEU A 103 6.52 -5.55 21.94
C LEU A 103 7.99 -5.66 22.38
N SER A 104 8.83 -4.66 22.07
CA SER A 104 10.22 -4.63 22.52
C SER A 104 10.34 -4.58 24.05
N VAL A 105 9.48 -3.82 24.73
CA VAL A 105 9.47 -3.72 26.20
C VAL A 105 8.98 -5.03 26.82
N GLN A 106 7.92 -5.63 26.27
CA GLN A 106 7.37 -6.89 26.78
C GLN A 106 8.33 -8.07 26.62
N THR A 107 9.14 -8.07 25.57
CA THR A 107 10.07 -9.17 25.24
C THR A 107 11.51 -8.92 25.72
N ASN A 108 11.74 -7.87 26.52
CA ASN A 108 13.08 -7.43 26.93
C ASN A 108 14.06 -7.29 25.75
N GLY A 109 13.57 -6.78 24.62
CA GLY A 109 14.33 -6.56 23.40
C GLY A 109 14.46 -7.78 22.48
N ALA A 110 13.93 -8.96 22.84
CA ALA A 110 13.99 -10.12 21.94
C ALA A 110 13.21 -9.90 20.63
N ALA A 111 12.14 -9.10 20.65
CA ALA A 111 11.39 -8.72 19.45
C ALA A 111 12.13 -7.78 18.48
N LEU A 112 13.30 -7.25 18.88
CA LEU A 112 14.16 -6.47 17.97
C LEU A 112 15.01 -7.39 17.07
N VAL A 113 15.07 -8.69 17.35
CA VAL A 113 15.82 -9.66 16.55
C VAL A 113 15.03 -10.03 15.30
N LEU A 114 15.61 -9.74 14.13
CA LEU A 114 15.02 -10.06 12.83
C LEU A 114 14.99 -11.58 12.61
N HIS A 115 13.79 -12.17 12.68
CA HIS A 115 13.55 -13.55 12.26
C HIS A 115 12.74 -13.57 10.97
N ALA A 116 13.33 -14.08 9.89
CA ALA A 116 12.65 -14.25 8.62
C ALA A 116 11.92 -15.59 8.58
N ASP A 117 10.59 -15.55 8.64
CA ASP A 117 9.78 -16.71 8.30
C ASP A 117 9.73 -16.88 6.78
N TRP A 118 10.45 -17.89 6.29
CA TRP A 118 10.54 -18.21 4.86
C TRP A 118 9.18 -18.53 4.22
N LEU A 119 8.19 -18.92 5.03
CA LEU A 119 6.82 -19.15 4.60
C LEU A 119 6.07 -17.84 4.29
N CYS A 120 6.42 -16.75 4.97
CA CYS A 120 5.74 -15.46 4.87
C CYS A 120 6.29 -14.60 3.73
N VAL A 121 7.55 -14.81 3.34
CA VAL A 121 8.21 -14.06 2.26
C VAL A 121 7.41 -14.11 0.94
N PRO A 122 6.95 -15.28 0.44
CA PRO A 122 6.13 -15.35 -0.76
C PRO A 122 4.77 -14.67 -0.60
N ALA A 123 4.12 -14.84 0.55
CA ALA A 123 2.81 -14.24 0.84
C ALA A 123 2.88 -12.70 0.84
N ILE A 124 3.86 -12.12 1.54
CA ILE A 124 4.12 -10.67 1.55
C ILE A 124 4.47 -10.18 0.15
N SER A 125 5.32 -10.93 -0.58
CA SER A 125 5.71 -10.57 -1.94
C SER A 125 4.50 -10.52 -2.88
N ILE A 126 3.61 -11.51 -2.83
CA ILE A 126 2.41 -11.58 -3.68
C ILE A 126 1.42 -10.46 -3.32
N THR A 127 1.16 -10.27 -2.03
CA THR A 127 0.23 -9.24 -1.53
C THR A 127 0.71 -7.81 -1.79
N ALA A 128 2.01 -7.58 -1.96
CA ALA A 128 2.55 -6.28 -2.37
C ALA A 128 2.68 -6.14 -3.90
N LEU A 129 3.22 -7.16 -4.58
CA LEU A 129 3.59 -7.10 -6.00
C LEU A 129 2.37 -7.03 -6.92
N ILE A 130 1.33 -7.84 -6.67
CA ILE A 130 0.14 -7.84 -7.55
C ILE A 130 -0.62 -6.50 -7.46
N PRO A 131 -0.91 -5.95 -6.27
CA PRO A 131 -1.53 -4.63 -6.17
C PRO A 131 -0.66 -3.52 -6.75
N ALA A 132 0.66 -3.57 -6.57
CA ALA A 132 1.57 -2.61 -7.19
C ALA A 132 1.54 -2.69 -8.73
N ALA A 133 1.57 -3.89 -9.30
CA ALA A 133 1.47 -4.09 -10.75
C ALA A 133 0.11 -3.63 -11.31
N ALA A 134 -0.99 -3.92 -10.60
CA ALA A 134 -2.32 -3.45 -10.96
C ALA A 134 -2.42 -1.92 -10.94
N MET A 135 -1.80 -1.27 -9.93
CA MET A 135 -1.71 0.19 -9.84
C MET A 135 -0.98 0.77 -11.05
N VAL A 136 0.21 0.24 -11.36
CA VAL A 136 1.00 0.66 -12.52
C VAL A 136 0.22 0.51 -13.82
N TRP A 137 -0.47 -0.62 -14.02
CA TRP A 137 -1.27 -0.86 -15.22
C TRP A 137 -2.45 0.11 -15.37
N LEU A 138 -3.12 0.46 -14.26
CA LEU A 138 -4.20 1.46 -14.27
C LEU A 138 -3.67 2.88 -14.52
N LEU A 139 -2.52 3.22 -13.95
CA LEU A 139 -1.87 4.53 -14.13
C LEU A 139 -1.31 4.71 -15.55
N ARG A 140 -0.78 3.64 -16.17
CA ARG A 140 -0.30 3.61 -17.57
C ARG A 140 -1.34 4.06 -18.60
N ARG A 141 -2.63 3.93 -18.27
CA ARG A 141 -3.74 4.32 -19.15
C ARG A 141 -4.04 5.83 -19.10
N SER A 142 -3.40 6.58 -18.21
CA SER A 142 -3.52 8.04 -18.10
C SER A 142 -2.44 8.73 -18.92
N THR A 143 -2.82 9.70 -19.75
CA THR A 143 -1.90 10.45 -20.64
C THR A 143 -1.13 11.56 -19.93
N SER A 144 -1.47 11.87 -18.67
CA SER A 144 -0.75 12.82 -17.82
C SER A 144 -0.71 12.26 -16.40
N PHE A 145 0.49 12.13 -15.82
CA PHE A 145 0.65 11.89 -14.39
C PHE A 145 1.94 12.46 -13.82
N ARG A 146 1.97 12.81 -12.52
CA ARG A 146 3.19 13.11 -11.77
C ARG A 146 3.81 11.78 -11.32
N PRO A 147 4.80 11.24 -12.03
CA PRO A 147 5.23 9.85 -11.87
C PRO A 147 5.78 9.54 -10.48
N ALA A 148 6.62 10.42 -9.93
CA ALA A 148 7.19 10.21 -8.60
C ALA A 148 6.11 10.13 -7.51
N HIS A 149 5.10 10.99 -7.58
CA HIS A 149 4.02 11.03 -6.59
C HIS A 149 3.08 9.82 -6.71
N ALA A 150 2.75 9.45 -7.95
CA ALA A 150 1.94 8.27 -8.22
C ALA A 150 2.67 6.97 -7.80
N CYS A 151 3.99 6.89 -8.01
CA CYS A 151 4.82 5.79 -7.52
C CYS A 151 4.81 5.73 -5.99
N LEU A 152 5.09 6.84 -5.29
CA LEU A 152 5.08 6.88 -3.83
C LEU A 152 3.72 6.48 -3.25
N CYS A 153 2.63 7.06 -3.76
CA CYS A 153 1.28 6.76 -3.26
C CYS A 153 0.86 5.33 -3.59
N GLY A 154 1.26 4.81 -4.76
CA GLY A 154 0.97 3.44 -5.18
C GLY A 154 1.72 2.39 -4.37
N THR A 155 3.01 2.61 -4.11
CA THR A 155 3.83 1.70 -3.27
C THR A 155 3.35 1.75 -1.82
N LEU A 156 3.02 2.94 -1.30
CA LEU A 156 2.44 3.11 0.02
C LEU A 156 1.09 2.39 0.15
N ALA A 157 0.21 2.50 -0.85
CA ALA A 157 -1.07 1.80 -0.86
C ALA A 157 -0.90 0.28 -0.84
N ALA A 158 0.02 -0.25 -1.66
CA ALA A 158 0.32 -1.68 -1.71
C ALA A 158 0.95 -2.19 -0.40
N ALA A 159 1.85 -1.42 0.21
CA ALA A 159 2.47 -1.78 1.48
C ALA A 159 1.46 -1.78 2.63
N ALA A 160 0.64 -0.74 2.75
CA ALA A 160 -0.42 -0.69 3.76
C ALA A 160 -1.45 -1.83 3.56
N ALA A 161 -1.75 -2.19 2.30
CA ALA A 161 -2.67 -3.29 2.00
C ALA A 161 -2.11 -4.67 2.40
N ALA A 162 -0.81 -4.89 2.17
CA ALA A 162 -0.13 -6.12 2.57
C ALA A 162 -0.02 -6.23 4.10
N GLU A 163 0.22 -5.10 4.79
CA GLU A 163 0.29 -5.07 6.25
C GLU A 163 -1.08 -5.34 6.89
N ALA A 164 -2.17 -4.76 6.37
CA ALA A 164 -3.54 -4.99 6.88
C ALA A 164 -4.07 -6.44 6.77
N VAL A 165 -3.28 -7.33 6.20
CA VAL A 165 -3.65 -8.72 5.94
C VAL A 165 -2.71 -9.68 6.65
N LEU A 166 -1.49 -9.23 6.99
CA LEU A 166 -0.48 -10.04 7.64
C LEU A 166 -0.93 -10.57 9.01
N PRO A 167 -1.54 -9.75 9.90
CA PRO A 167 -1.99 -10.23 11.21
C PRO A 167 -3.12 -11.26 11.16
N LEU A 168 -3.77 -11.42 9.98
CA LEU A 168 -4.84 -12.41 9.79
C LEU A 168 -4.32 -13.85 9.67
N PHE A 169 -3.06 -14.05 9.29
CA PHE A 169 -2.49 -15.40 9.14
C PHE A 169 -1.13 -15.57 9.83
N HIS A 170 -0.58 -14.50 10.42
CA HIS A 170 0.69 -14.56 11.14
C HIS A 170 0.62 -13.83 12.49
N ALA A 171 1.39 -14.30 13.47
CA ALA A 171 1.44 -13.72 14.81
C ALA A 171 2.42 -12.53 14.87
N GLU A 172 2.18 -11.59 15.79
CA GLU A 172 2.84 -10.27 15.89
C GLU A 172 4.34 -10.32 16.27
N ASP A 173 4.89 -11.51 16.45
CA ASP A 173 6.22 -11.80 16.99
C ASP A 173 7.37 -11.18 16.15
N THR A 174 7.08 -10.80 14.91
CA THR A 174 8.03 -10.26 13.92
C THR A 174 7.74 -8.81 13.51
N MET A 175 7.02 -8.03 14.32
CA MET A 175 6.68 -6.62 14.04
C MET A 175 7.87 -5.75 13.61
N MET A 176 9.07 -5.96 14.17
CA MET A 176 10.29 -5.22 13.76
C MET A 176 10.70 -5.57 12.33
N MET A 177 10.66 -6.86 11.96
CA MET A 177 10.95 -7.29 10.60
C MET A 177 9.91 -6.73 9.62
N VAL A 178 8.63 -6.77 9.99
CA VAL A 178 7.55 -6.19 9.17
C VAL A 178 7.79 -4.70 8.96
N LEU A 179 8.10 -3.94 10.01
CA LEU A 179 8.37 -2.50 9.89
C LEU A 179 9.55 -2.24 8.94
N VAL A 180 10.68 -2.93 9.14
CA VAL A 180 11.87 -2.78 8.27
C VAL A 180 11.56 -3.15 6.83
N TRP A 181 10.85 -4.26 6.61
CA TRP A 181 10.55 -4.78 5.28
C TRP A 181 9.52 -3.91 4.54
N GLN A 182 8.45 -3.49 5.22
CA GLN A 182 7.41 -2.66 4.63
C GLN A 182 7.95 -1.27 4.29
N MET A 183 8.67 -0.62 5.22
CA MET A 183 9.26 0.69 4.98
C MET A 183 10.39 0.60 3.94
N GLY A 184 11.23 -0.43 4.02
CA GLY A 184 12.29 -0.69 3.06
C GLY A 184 11.76 -0.91 1.64
N SER A 185 10.67 -1.68 1.49
CA SER A 185 10.03 -1.92 0.20
C SER A 185 9.41 -0.65 -0.39
N VAL A 186 8.70 0.14 0.43
CA VAL A 186 8.15 1.44 -0.02
C VAL A 186 9.27 2.35 -0.50
N ALA A 187 10.35 2.49 0.28
CA ALA A 187 11.49 3.31 -0.09
C ALA A 187 12.15 2.81 -1.39
N LEU A 188 12.48 1.51 -1.45
CA LEU A 188 13.14 0.89 -2.60
C LEU A 188 12.31 1.03 -3.88
N PHE A 189 11.04 0.64 -3.87
CA PHE A 189 10.19 0.70 -5.05
C PHE A 189 9.88 2.13 -5.48
N THR A 190 9.76 3.06 -4.53
CA THR A 190 9.60 4.49 -4.85
C THR A 190 10.87 5.04 -5.51
N MET A 191 12.06 4.71 -5.00
CA MET A 191 13.33 5.13 -5.59
C MET A 191 13.54 4.50 -6.97
N LEU A 192 13.27 3.21 -7.14
CA LEU A 192 13.35 2.52 -8.44
C LEU A 192 12.37 3.11 -9.45
N GLY A 193 11.13 3.38 -9.05
CA GLY A 193 10.13 4.03 -9.91
C GLY A 193 10.58 5.44 -10.32
N ALA A 194 11.08 6.24 -9.37
CA ALA A 194 11.62 7.57 -9.66
C ALA A 194 12.86 7.52 -10.56
N LEU A 195 13.74 6.53 -10.38
CA LEU A 195 14.94 6.33 -11.18
C LEU A 195 14.59 5.89 -12.61
N ALA A 196 13.68 4.94 -12.78
CA ALA A 196 13.22 4.49 -14.10
C ALA A 196 12.66 5.65 -14.93
N VAL A 197 11.88 6.53 -14.28
CA VAL A 197 11.35 7.76 -14.89
C VAL A 197 12.47 8.73 -15.27
N ARG A 198 13.44 8.96 -14.36
CA ARG A 198 14.58 9.87 -14.61
C ARG A 198 15.50 9.39 -15.73
N LEU A 199 15.70 8.08 -15.85
CA LEU A 199 16.57 7.49 -16.86
C LEU A 199 15.93 7.45 -18.25
N GLY A 200 14.69 7.93 -18.41
CA GLY A 200 13.97 7.81 -19.68
C GLY A 200 13.74 6.35 -20.08
N LEU A 201 13.90 5.42 -19.14
CA LEU A 201 13.42 4.05 -19.24
C LEU A 201 11.92 4.13 -19.12
N ASN A 202 11.32 4.62 -20.19
CA ASN A 202 9.94 4.33 -20.47
C ASN A 202 9.87 2.81 -20.63
N ALA A 203 9.60 2.11 -19.53
CA ALA A 203 8.89 0.84 -19.56
C ALA A 203 7.42 1.04 -20.04
N PHE A 204 7.23 2.07 -20.88
CA PHE A 204 6.03 2.75 -21.35
C PHE A 204 6.12 2.97 -22.88
N ALA A 205 6.90 2.10 -23.57
CA ALA A 205 6.67 1.79 -24.97
C ALA A 205 5.75 0.56 -25.04
#